data_AF-A0A6I3U8L4-F1
#
_entry.id   AF-A0A6I3U8L4-F1
#
_cell.length_a   1.000
_cell.length_b   1.000
_cell.length_c   1.000
_cell.angle_alpha   90.00
_cell.angle_beta   90.00
_cell.angle_gamma   90.00
#
_symmetry.space_group_name_H-M   'P 1'
#
loop_
_entity.id
_entity.type
_entity.pdbx_description
1 polymer ?
#
loop_
_entity_poly.entity_id
_entity_poly.type
_entity_poly.pdbx_seq_one_letter_code
_entity_poly.pdbx_strand_id
1 'polypeptide(L)' 'AEVLKMVQLEGYEKRSIRKLSGGQRQRVAIARAIINQPRLVLLDEPLSALDLKLRTDMQYELRELQQRLGITFVFVTHDQ' A
#
# COMPACT_ATOMS: atom_id res chain seq x y z
N ALA A 1 15.64 -1.69 -1.25
CA ALA A 1 15.54 -1.39 0.20
C ALA A 1 14.71 -0.13 0.44
N GLU A 2 14.96 0.96 -0.29
CA GLU A 2 14.29 2.26 -0.08
C GLU A 2 12.76 2.21 -0.21
N VAL A 3 12.22 1.55 -1.24
CA VAL A 3 10.76 1.44 -1.42
C VAL A 3 10.09 0.64 -0.30
N LEU A 4 10.75 -0.39 0.24
CA LEU A 4 10.21 -1.14 1.39
C LEU A 4 10.15 -0.26 2.63
N LYS A 5 11.15 0.60 2.84
CA LYS A 5 11.12 1.60 3.92
C LYS A 5 9.98 2.60 3.74
N MET A 6 9.70 3.05 2.51
CA MET A 6 8.57 3.95 2.22
C MET A 6 7.21 3.33 2.59
N VAL A 7 7.06 2.02 2.44
CA VAL A 7 5.84 1.29 2.80
C VAL A 7 5.92 0.59 4.17
N GLN A 8 6.85 1.00 5.04
CA GLN A 8 7.03 0.46 6.39
C GLN A 8 7.24 -1.08 6.46
N LEU A 9 7.96 -1.64 5.49
CA LEU A 9 8.35 -3.05 5.40
C LEU A 9 9.87 -3.26 5.47
N GLU A 10 10.61 -2.31 6.04
CA GLU A 10 12.05 -2.49 6.31
C GLU A 10 12.27 -3.69 7.24
N GLY A 11 13.21 -4.58 6.90
CA GLY A 11 13.47 -5.84 7.62
C GLY A 11 12.61 -7.03 7.18
N TYR A 12 11.71 -6.86 6.21
CA TYR A 12 10.83 -7.92 5.69
C TYR A 12 11.33 -8.48 4.34
N GLU A 13 12.52 -8.10 3.88
CA GLU A 13 13.03 -8.35 2.52
C GLU A 13 13.06 -9.84 2.15
N LYS A 14 13.34 -10.70 3.13
CA LYS A 14 13.47 -12.16 2.95
C LYS A 14 12.27 -12.94 3.48
N ARG A 15 11.24 -12.26 4.00
CA ARG A 15 10.08 -12.92 4.61
C ARG A 15 9.16 -13.47 3.51
N SER A 16 8.75 -14.72 3.66
CA SER A 16 7.78 -15.34 2.75
C SER A 16 6.44 -14.58 2.78
N ILE A 17 5.87 -14.32 1.60
CA ILE A 17 4.55 -13.66 1.43
C ILE A 17 3.46 -14.36 2.23
N ARG A 18 3.53 -15.70 2.37
CA ARG A 18 2.54 -16.49 3.13
C ARG A 18 2.56 -16.19 4.64
N LYS A 19 3.63 -15.59 5.15
CA LYS A 19 3.81 -15.21 6.56
C LYS A 19 3.50 -13.73 6.83
N LEU A 20 2.98 -13.01 5.84
CA LEU A 20 2.61 -11.60 5.95
C LEU A 20 1.12 -11.46 6.28
N SER A 21 0.78 -10.49 7.13
CA SER A 21 -0.61 -10.12 7.40
C SER A 21 -1.30 -9.58 6.13
N GLY A 22 -2.63 -9.39 6.17
CA GLY A 22 -3.37 -8.75 5.07
C GLY A 22 -2.80 -7.37 4.71
N GLY A 23 -2.64 -6.50 5.71
CA GLY A 23 -2.06 -5.16 5.50
C GLY A 23 -0.61 -5.19 5.01
N GLN A 24 0.22 -6.13 5.49
CA GLN A 24 1.59 -6.29 4.99
C GLN A 24 1.63 -6.73 3.53
N ARG A 25 0.77 -7.67 3.12
CA ARG A 25 0.63 -8.07 1.71
C ARG A 25 0.19 -6.89 0.84
N GLN A 26 -0.71 -6.06 1.37
CA GLN A 26 -1.15 -4.85 0.67
C GLN A 26 -0.01 -3.83 0.50
N ARG A 27 0.81 -3.61 1.53
CA ARG A 27 2.01 -2.76 1.44
C ARG A 27 3.00 -3.27 0.40
N VAL A 28 3.17 -4.59 0.26
CA VAL A 28 3.97 -5.18 -0.84
C VAL A 28 3.35 -4.85 -2.21
N ALA A 29 2.02 -4.96 -2.35
CA ALA A 29 1.34 -4.61 -3.59
C ALA A 29 1.50 -3.13 -3.95
N ILE A 30 1.39 -2.23 -2.96
CA ILE A 30 1.63 -0.79 -3.12
C ILE A 30 3.08 -0.52 -3.52
N ALA A 31 4.05 -1.11 -2.81
CA ALA A 31 5.47 -0.99 -3.13
C ALA A 31 5.75 -1.40 -4.59
N ARG A 32 5.16 -2.51 -5.04
CA ARG A 32 5.26 -2.97 -6.42
C ARG A 32 4.66 -1.96 -7.41
N ALA A 33 3.57 -1.28 -7.06
CA ALA A 33 2.93 -0.29 -7.91
C ALA A 33 3.76 1.00 -8.03
N ILE A 34 4.45 1.42 -6.96
CA ILE A 34 5.18 2.69 -6.93
C ILE A 34 6.66 2.60 -7.28
N ILE A 35 7.26 1.40 -7.33
CA ILE A 35 8.71 1.24 -7.49
C ILE A 35 9.26 1.88 -8.77
N ASN A 36 8.46 1.93 -9.84
CA ASN A 36 8.83 2.56 -11.10
C ASN A 36 8.48 4.05 -11.17
N GLN A 37 8.12 4.67 -10.04
CA GLN A 37 7.72 6.08 -9.92
C GLN A 37 6.69 6.51 -10.98
N PRO A 38 5.56 5.80 -11.11
CA PRO A 38 4.56 6.16 -12.10
C PRO A 38 3.92 7.51 -11.76
N ARG A 39 3.42 8.21 -12.77
CA ARG A 39 2.64 9.45 -12.56
C ARG A 39 1.26 9.19 -11.96
N LEU A 40 0.72 7.99 -12.17
CA LEU A 40 -0.61 7.56 -11.77
C LEU A 40 -0.58 6.11 -11.29
N VAL A 41 -1.27 5.84 -10.19
CA VAL A 41 -1.53 4.49 -9.68
C VAL A 41 -3.04 4.28 -9.60
N LEU A 42 -3.51 3.21 -10.23
CA LEU A 42 -4.89 2.73 -10.13
C LEU A 42 -4.94 1.60 -9.11
N LEU A 43 -5.85 1.70 -8.14
CA LEU A 43 -6.03 0.69 -7.10
C LEU A 43 -7.49 0.26 -7.10
N ASP A 44 -7.72 -1.01 -7.46
CA ASP A 44 -9.05 -1.63 -7.48
C ASP A 44 -9.26 -2.42 -6.19
N GLU A 45 -10.24 -1.99 -5.41
CA GLU A 45 -10.55 -2.51 -4.07
C GLU A 45 -9.35 -2.82 -3.16
N PRO A 46 -8.35 -1.92 -3.04
CA PRO A 46 -7.08 -2.25 -2.38
C PRO A 46 -7.22 -2.60 -0.90
N LEU A 47 -8.34 -2.27 -0.25
CA LEU A 47 -8.51 -2.38 1.19
C LEU A 47 -9.72 -3.24 1.58
N SER A 48 -10.41 -3.90 0.64
CA SER A 48 -11.65 -4.65 0.91
C SER A 48 -11.42 -5.89 1.80
N ALA A 49 -10.24 -6.49 1.75
CA ALA A 49 -9.88 -7.65 2.56
C ALA A 49 -9.37 -7.32 3.99
N LEU A 50 -9.42 -6.06 4.41
CA LEU A 50 -8.92 -5.60 5.72
C LEU A 50 -10.08 -5.33 6.68
N ASP A 51 -9.84 -5.55 7.98
CA ASP A 51 -10.78 -5.09 9.01
C ASP A 51 -10.91 -3.56 9.05
N LEU A 52 -11.98 -3.06 9.67
CA LEU A 52 -12.32 -1.63 9.66
C LEU A 52 -11.20 -0.74 10.23
N LYS A 53 -10.54 -1.18 11.31
CA LYS A 53 -9.47 -0.42 11.95
C LYS A 53 -8.26 -0.33 11.05
N LEU A 54 -7.79 -1.48 10.57
CA LEU A 54 -6.63 -1.57 9.68
C LEU A 54 -6.87 -0.86 8.35
N ARG A 55 -8.08 -0.92 7.80
CA ARG A 55 -8.47 -0.17 6.61
C ARG A 55 -8.33 1.33 6.82
N THR A 56 -8.86 1.85 7.93
CA THR A 56 -8.80 3.28 8.26
C THR A 56 -7.34 3.73 8.39
N ASP A 57 -6.52 2.98 9.13
CA ASP A 57 -5.10 3.27 9.31
C ASP A 57 -4.37 3.26 7.94
N MET A 58 -4.61 2.25 7.10
CA MET A 58 -4.01 2.14 5.78
C MET A 58 -4.44 3.28 4.83
N GLN A 59 -5.68 3.79 4.93
CA GLN A 59 -6.12 4.94 4.12
C GLN A 59 -5.33 6.20 4.46
N TYR A 60 -5.08 6.47 5.75
CA TYR A 60 -4.28 7.61 6.18
C TYR A 60 -2.85 7.51 5.64
N GLU A 61 -2.21 6.36 5.80
CA GLU A 61 -0.85 6.15 5.30
C GLU A 61 -0.74 6.27 3.78
N LEU A 62 -1.72 5.77 3.04
CA LEU A 62 -1.76 5.88 1.59
C LEU A 62 -1.85 7.34 1.14
N ARG A 63 -2.61 8.18 1.86
CA ARG A 63 -2.66 9.63 1.60
C ARG A 63 -1.33 10.30 1.89
N GLU A 64 -0.68 9.98 3.00
CA GLU A 64 0.65 10.52 3.31
C GLU A 64 1.69 10.12 2.27
N LEU A 65 1.67 8.85 1.84
CA LEU A 65 2.55 8.34 0.80
C LEU A 65 2.30 9.05 -0.54
N GLN A 66 1.03 9.22 -0.92
CA GLN A 66 0.61 9.93 -2.12
C GLN A 66 1.14 11.37 -2.14
N GLN A 67 1.00 12.09 -1.03
CA GLN A 67 1.50 13.47 -0.89
C GLN A 67 3.03 13.53 -0.96
N ARG A 68 3.72 12.60 -0.29
CA ARG A 68 5.19 12.55 -0.27
C ARG A 68 5.80 12.25 -1.64
N LEU A 69 5.14 11.41 -2.44
CA LEU A 69 5.65 10.98 -3.75
C LEU A 69 5.16 11.86 -4.91
N GLY A 70 4.13 12.70 -4.70
CA GLY A 70 3.55 13.52 -5.76
C GLY A 70 2.88 12.71 -6.88
N ILE A 71 2.48 11.47 -6.59
CA ILE A 71 1.84 10.56 -7.54
C ILE A 71 0.33 10.76 -7.49
N THR A 72 -0.36 10.63 -8.63
CA THR A 72 -1.83 10.61 -8.63
C THR A 72 -2.33 9.23 -8.23
N PHE A 73 -3.22 9.14 -7.24
CA PHE A 73 -3.83 7.87 -6.83
C PHE A 73 -5.32 7.90 -7.20
N VAL A 74 -5.79 6.87 -7.91
CA VAL A 74 -7.21 6.66 -8.19
C VAL A 74 -7.62 5.36 -7.51
N PHE A 75 -8.55 5.48 -6.57
CA PHE A 75 -9.10 4.37 -5.80
C PHE A 75 -10.49 4.02 -6.30
N VAL A 76 -10.70 2.75 -6.62
CA VAL A 76 -12.03 2.19 -6.86
C VAL A 76 -12.40 1.36 -5.63
N THR A 77 -13.57 1.61 -5.06
CA THR A 77 -14.09 0.93 -3.87
C THR A 77 -15.60 0.75 -4.02
N HIS A 78 -16.11 -0.38 -3.55
CA HIS A 78 -17.55 -0.66 -3.49
C HIS A 78 -18.18 -0.26 -2.13
N ASP A 79 -17.35 0.06 -1.14
CA ASP A 79 -17.79 0.56 0.16
C ASP A 79 -17.91 2.09 0.17
N GLN A 80 -19.10 2.58 0.58
CA GLN A 80 -19.38 3.98 0.92
C GLN A 80 -18.89 4.32 2.32
#